data_AF-A0A4R1FMU1-F1
#
_entry.id   AF-A0A4R1FMU1-F1
#
_cell.length_a   1.000
_cell.length_b   1.000
_cell.length_c   1.000
_cell.angle_alpha   90.00
_cell.angle_beta   90.00
_cell.angle_gamma   90.00
#
_symmetry.space_group_name_H-M   'P 1'
#
loop_
_entity.id
_entity.type
_entity.pdbx_description
1 polymer ?
#
loop_
_entity_poly.entity_id
_entity_poly.type
_entity_poly.pdbx_seq_one_letter_code
_entity_poly.pdbx_strand_id
1 'polypeptide(L)'
;MLVGLCAGLAVPMISWGPRLPSAPVTHALVTIGIGLLGAVTLIFSLLFLVVQWVMSTFTPRLMLFRDDPFVWRTFGFALGLVVFCMAAAFAVGRSPEVSAAVPVLAMLELLVLVALLRALQLRAFAAIQLAPALGTIADHGRTVLTTLYTEHRHDSPPLPPVRSTVVWRQPPVVLQRVETAELIVAATAANVTIVLRQNPGATLHHGSHVADVHGGELAEARVLGSLVVGAERTFEQDPLLAFRLLADIALRALSPAVNDPATAVQAFDELADLLGWVAEAPLGPLRVTDDAGVDRLVVHLPGWEEFLRTSVDDIAFVARSPMVVIGLRDSLRRVRDRATPEHVELLDRWLARLDHQVTRL
;
A
#
# COMPACT_ATOMS: atom_id res chain seq x y z
N MET A 1 2.81 5.77 26.22
CA MET A 1 2.18 5.82 27.56
C MET A 1 3.12 5.34 28.67
N LEU A 2 3.59 4.09 28.69
CA LEU A 2 4.48 3.58 29.76
C LEU A 2 5.74 4.43 29.94
N VAL A 3 6.39 4.83 28.84
CA VAL A 3 7.55 5.74 28.86
C VAL A 3 7.21 7.07 29.54
N GLY A 4 6.09 7.69 29.16
CA GLY A 4 5.63 8.95 29.76
C GLY A 4 5.31 8.83 31.25
N LEU A 5 4.70 7.72 31.68
CA LEU A 5 4.46 7.44 33.11
C LEU A 5 5.76 7.29 33.89
N CYS A 6 6.70 6.48 33.38
CA CYS A 6 7.98 6.25 34.03
C CYS A 6 8.78 7.56 34.13
N ALA A 7 8.85 8.33 33.03
CA ALA A 7 9.51 9.63 33.02
C ALA A 7 8.82 10.62 33.96
N GLY A 8 7.49 10.66 33.98
CA GLY A 8 6.72 11.57 34.84
C GLY A 8 6.92 11.29 36.34
N LEU A 9 7.18 10.04 36.73
CA LEU A 9 7.50 9.69 38.11
C LEU A 9 8.99 9.85 38.45
N ALA A 10 9.89 9.58 37.50
CA ALA A 10 11.34 9.59 37.73
C ALA A 10 11.98 10.98 37.64
N VAL A 11 11.59 11.81 36.66
CA VAL A 11 12.20 13.13 36.43
C VAL A 11 12.01 14.07 37.64
N PRO A 12 10.87 14.06 38.37
CA PRO A 12 10.74 14.84 39.60
C PRO A 12 11.67 14.39 40.74
N MET A 13 12.19 13.16 40.73
CA MET A 13 13.14 12.66 41.74
C MET A 13 14.57 13.19 41.54
N ILE A 14 14.82 13.89 40.44
CA ILE A 14 16.11 14.47 40.11
C ILE A 14 16.47 15.56 41.12
N SER A 15 17.58 15.38 41.86
CA SER A 15 17.96 16.24 42.98
C SER A 15 19.00 17.31 42.65
N TRP A 16 19.77 17.13 41.58
CA TRP A 16 20.79 18.07 41.06
C TRP A 16 20.22 19.15 40.13
N GLY A 17 20.91 20.29 40.03
CA GLY A 17 20.57 21.39 39.13
C GLY A 17 19.63 22.46 39.72
N PRO A 18 19.20 23.42 38.90
CA PRO A 18 18.34 24.53 39.34
C PRO A 18 16.96 24.01 39.79
N ARG A 19 16.46 24.60 40.88
CA ARG A 19 15.16 24.25 41.49
C ARG A 19 14.16 25.37 41.33
N LEU A 20 12.90 24.99 41.18
CA LEU A 20 11.76 25.87 41.01
C LEU A 20 10.68 25.54 42.07
N PRO A 21 9.89 26.53 42.51
CA PRO A 21 8.74 26.29 43.36
C PRO A 21 7.77 25.29 42.69
N SER A 22 7.28 24.32 43.46
CA SER A 22 6.46 23.22 42.94
C SER A 22 5.08 23.66 42.44
N ALA A 23 4.49 24.69 43.06
CA ALA A 23 3.13 25.13 42.73
C ALA A 23 2.98 25.67 41.28
N PRO A 24 3.80 26.63 40.80
CA PRO A 24 3.75 27.07 39.40
C PRO A 24 4.03 25.95 38.39
N VAL A 25 4.97 25.06 38.70
CA VAL A 25 5.31 23.91 37.84
C VAL A 25 4.12 22.95 37.73
N THR A 26 3.50 22.60 38.86
CA THR A 26 2.32 21.72 38.91
C THR A 26 1.17 22.33 38.11
N HIS A 27 0.91 23.63 38.29
CA HIS A 27 -0.13 24.33 37.53
C HIS A 27 0.13 24.26 36.02
N ALA A 28 1.35 24.57 35.58
CA ALA A 28 1.72 24.50 34.16
C ALA A 28 1.56 23.08 33.60
N LEU A 29 2.01 22.04 34.32
CA LEU A 29 1.88 20.65 33.89
C LEU A 29 0.41 20.23 33.76
N VAL A 30 -0.45 20.58 34.71
CA VAL A 30 -1.89 20.28 34.63
C VAL A 30 -2.54 21.02 33.46
N THR A 31 -2.22 22.31 33.27
CA THR A 31 -2.72 23.10 32.13
C THR A 31 -2.31 22.47 30.80
N ILE A 32 -1.03 22.10 30.63
CA ILE A 32 -0.54 21.42 29.44
C ILE A 32 -1.26 20.07 29.26
N GLY A 33 -1.30 19.24 30.30
CA GLY A 33 -1.92 17.91 30.26
C GLY A 33 -3.40 17.95 29.82
N ILE A 34 -4.19 18.89 30.34
CA ILE A 34 -5.59 19.07 29.93
C ILE A 34 -5.67 19.62 28.51
N GLY A 35 -4.88 20.64 28.16
CA GLY A 35 -4.88 21.24 26.81
C GLY A 35 -4.55 20.24 25.71
N LEU A 36 -3.71 19.25 26.01
CA LEU A 36 -3.32 18.19 25.09
C LEU A 36 -4.43 17.19 24.76
N LEU A 37 -5.50 17.11 25.55
CA LEU A 37 -6.70 16.34 25.16
C LEU A 37 -7.29 16.87 23.85
N GLY A 38 -7.21 18.19 23.61
CA GLY A 38 -7.62 18.79 22.35
C GLY A 38 -6.78 18.31 21.16
N ALA A 39 -5.46 18.14 21.36
CA ALA A 39 -4.58 17.61 20.32
C ALA A 39 -4.90 16.15 19.97
N VAL A 40 -5.20 15.32 20.97
CA VAL A 40 -5.63 13.92 20.76
C VAL A 40 -6.92 13.86 19.94
N THR A 41 -7.91 14.68 20.28
CA THR A 41 -9.17 14.79 19.52
C THR A 41 -8.92 15.28 18.10
N LEU A 42 -8.03 16.25 17.89
CA LEU A 42 -7.69 16.76 16.57
C LEU A 42 -7.04 15.69 15.67
N ILE A 43 -6.11 14.89 16.22
CA ILE A 43 -5.49 13.77 15.50
C ILE A 43 -6.56 12.78 15.02
N PHE A 44 -7.50 12.42 15.90
CA PHE A 44 -8.57 11.48 15.57
C PHE A 44 -9.51 12.05 14.51
N SER A 45 -9.98 13.29 14.68
CA SER A 45 -10.83 13.98 13.71
C SER A 45 -10.17 14.07 12.33
N LEU A 46 -8.86 14.34 12.28
CA LEU A 46 -8.11 14.39 11.03
C LEU A 46 -8.02 13.02 10.35
N LEU A 47 -7.79 11.94 11.12
CA LEU A 47 -7.79 10.57 10.60
C LEU A 47 -9.14 10.23 9.95
N PHE A 48 -10.24 10.49 10.65
CA PHE A 48 -11.58 10.25 10.12
C PHE A 48 -11.88 11.09 8.89
N LEU A 49 -11.43 12.35 8.85
CA LEU A 49 -11.57 13.22 7.69
C LEU A 49 -10.88 12.62 6.46
N VAL A 50 -9.64 12.15 6.61
CA VAL A 50 -8.89 11.52 5.51
C VAL A 50 -9.58 10.23 5.05
N VAL A 51 -9.98 9.35 5.98
CA VAL A 51 -10.70 8.11 5.64
C VAL A 51 -12.01 8.41 4.92
N GLN A 52 -12.79 9.36 5.42
CA GLN A 52 -14.06 9.77 4.81
C GLN A 52 -13.83 10.31 3.39
N TRP A 53 -12.80 11.14 3.20
CA TRP A 53 -12.48 11.70 1.89
C TRP A 53 -12.00 10.63 0.90
N VAL A 54 -11.19 9.65 1.32
CA VAL A 54 -10.79 8.50 0.48
C VAL A 54 -12.01 7.70 0.03
N MET A 55 -12.94 7.44 0.96
CA MET A 55 -14.18 6.69 0.68
C MET A 55 -15.13 7.46 -0.27
N SER A 56 -15.14 8.79 -0.19
CA SER A 56 -16.00 9.65 -1.04
C SER A 56 -15.41 9.94 -2.41
N THR A 57 -14.08 10.07 -2.51
CA THR A 57 -13.39 10.56 -3.72
C THR A 57 -12.76 9.43 -4.53
N PHE A 58 -12.16 8.44 -3.89
CA PHE A 58 -11.45 7.35 -4.58
C PHE A 58 -12.29 6.07 -4.66
N THR A 59 -11.98 5.10 -3.81
CA THR A 59 -12.65 3.80 -3.74
C THR A 59 -12.47 3.24 -2.34
N PRO A 60 -13.49 2.60 -1.76
CA PRO A 60 -13.37 1.95 -0.46
C PRO A 60 -12.28 0.88 -0.39
N ARG A 61 -11.79 0.42 -1.53
CA ARG A 61 -10.72 -0.57 -1.66
C ARG A 61 -9.32 0.02 -1.46
N LEU A 62 -9.18 1.35 -1.45
CA LEU A 62 -7.89 2.00 -1.25
C LEU A 62 -7.52 2.02 0.23
N MET A 63 -6.55 1.20 0.62
CA MET A 63 -6.18 0.93 2.02
C MET A 63 -4.98 1.75 2.52
N LEU A 64 -4.32 2.52 1.65
CA LEU A 64 -3.03 3.17 1.90
C LEU A 64 -2.98 4.00 3.19
N PHE A 65 -4.11 4.53 3.65
CA PHE A 65 -4.17 5.54 4.71
C PHE A 65 -4.70 5.01 6.05
N ARG A 66 -5.23 3.78 6.11
CA ARG A 66 -5.82 3.24 7.34
C ARG A 66 -4.77 2.97 8.42
N ASP A 67 -3.63 2.44 7.99
CA ASP A 67 -2.63 1.83 8.89
C ASP A 67 -1.31 2.63 8.93
N ASP A 68 -1.30 3.92 8.52
CA ASP A 68 -0.07 4.75 8.53
C ASP A 68 0.54 4.79 9.95
N PRO A 69 1.73 4.19 10.17
CA PRO A 69 2.36 4.14 11.47
C PRO A 69 2.62 5.53 12.06
N PHE A 70 2.75 6.56 11.22
CA PHE A 70 2.99 7.93 11.66
C PHE A 70 1.81 8.51 12.44
N VAL A 71 0.58 8.20 12.05
CA VAL A 71 -0.64 8.62 12.76
C VAL A 71 -0.65 8.03 14.17
N TRP A 72 -0.47 6.70 14.26
CA TRP A 72 -0.50 5.96 15.52
C TRP A 72 0.66 6.32 16.45
N ARG A 73 1.86 6.57 15.90
CA ARG A 73 3.01 7.06 16.68
C ARG A 73 2.76 8.46 17.24
N THR A 74 2.21 9.37 16.43
CA THR A 74 1.88 10.74 16.88
C THR A 74 0.81 10.72 17.96
N PHE A 75 -0.22 9.89 17.79
CA PHE A 75 -1.25 9.64 18.80
C PHE A 75 -0.67 9.09 20.11
N GLY A 76 0.15 8.04 20.01
CA GLY A 76 0.80 7.43 21.17
C GLY A 76 1.74 8.37 21.91
N PHE A 77 2.40 9.28 21.18
CA PHE A 77 3.24 10.34 21.74
C PHE A 77 2.39 11.40 22.47
N ALA A 78 1.33 11.90 21.86
CA ALA A 78 0.41 12.87 22.48
C ALA A 78 -0.16 12.34 23.80
N LEU A 79 -0.66 11.09 23.80
CA LEU A 79 -1.18 10.45 24.99
C LEU A 79 -0.08 10.15 26.02
N GLY A 80 1.14 9.83 25.57
CA GLY A 80 2.33 9.70 26.42
C GLY A 80 2.65 11.00 27.17
N LEU A 81 2.62 12.14 26.48
CA LEU A 81 2.86 13.45 27.06
C LEU A 81 1.76 13.86 28.06
N VAL A 82 0.49 13.56 27.77
CA VAL A 82 -0.62 13.76 28.75
C VAL A 82 -0.33 12.98 30.04
N VAL A 83 0.05 11.71 29.91
CA VAL A 83 0.37 10.85 31.06
C VAL A 83 1.61 11.37 31.80
N PHE A 84 2.64 11.82 31.08
CA PHE A 84 3.82 12.45 31.67
C PHE A 84 3.44 13.67 32.52
N CYS A 85 2.68 14.61 31.96
CA CYS A 85 2.25 15.81 32.66
C CYS A 85 1.46 15.51 33.93
N MET A 86 0.51 14.56 33.88
CA MET A 86 -0.30 14.19 35.03
C MET A 86 0.51 13.45 36.11
N ALA A 87 1.38 12.52 35.71
CA ALA A 87 2.24 11.80 36.63
C ALA A 87 3.28 12.71 37.31
N ALA A 88 3.88 13.63 36.52
CA ALA A 88 4.82 14.63 37.04
C ALA A 88 4.13 15.60 37.98
N ALA A 89 2.94 16.11 37.64
CA ALA A 89 2.16 16.99 38.52
C ALA A 89 1.85 16.29 39.86
N PHE A 90 1.44 15.03 39.82
CA PHE A 90 1.18 14.23 41.02
C PHE A 90 2.43 13.99 41.87
N ALA A 91 3.58 13.71 41.25
CA ALA A 91 4.84 13.47 41.95
C ALA A 91 5.44 14.76 42.55
N VAL A 92 5.35 15.89 41.83
CA VAL A 92 5.85 17.21 42.24
C VAL A 92 5.08 17.74 43.46
N GLY A 93 3.77 17.49 43.54
CA GLY A 93 2.91 17.98 44.64
C GLY A 93 3.31 17.50 46.04
N ARG A 94 4.29 16.60 46.17
CA ARG A 94 4.82 16.08 47.44
C ARG A 94 5.98 16.91 48.02
N SER A 95 6.53 17.85 47.26
CA SER A 95 7.74 18.62 47.62
C SER A 95 7.53 20.13 47.48
N PRO A 96 8.21 20.98 48.26
CA PRO A 96 8.12 22.44 48.13
C PRO A 96 8.81 22.97 46.86
N GLU A 97 9.85 22.26 46.39
CA GLU A 97 10.62 22.60 45.19
C GLU A 97 10.88 21.35 44.34
N VAL A 98 11.05 21.54 43.03
CA VAL A 98 11.41 20.49 42.09
C VAL A 98 12.47 20.96 41.09
N SER A 99 13.22 20.02 40.51
CA SER A 99 14.16 20.30 39.43
C SER A 99 13.50 20.98 38.23
N ALA A 100 14.17 21.99 37.66
CA ALA A 100 13.76 22.65 36.42
C ALA A 100 13.73 21.70 35.21
N ALA A 101 14.34 20.50 35.32
CA ALA A 101 14.27 19.48 34.28
C ALA A 101 12.83 19.06 33.94
N VAL A 102 11.91 19.05 34.92
CA VAL A 102 10.50 18.66 34.72
C VAL A 102 9.79 19.58 33.71
N PRO A 103 9.67 20.90 33.95
CA PRO A 103 8.99 21.80 33.00
C PRO A 103 9.77 21.97 31.69
N VAL A 104 11.10 21.87 31.69
CA VAL A 104 11.91 21.91 30.46
C VAL A 104 11.60 20.71 29.57
N LEU A 105 11.55 19.50 30.14
CA LEU A 105 11.20 18.30 29.40
C LEU A 105 9.77 18.37 28.87
N ALA A 106 8.81 18.82 29.69
CA ALA A 106 7.43 19.04 29.26
C ALA A 106 7.34 19.98 28.04
N MET A 107 8.11 21.07 28.05
CA MET A 107 8.15 22.04 26.94
C MET A 107 8.79 21.44 25.68
N LEU A 108 9.89 20.69 25.83
CA LEU A 108 10.53 20.01 24.69
C LEU A 108 9.61 18.98 24.05
N GLU A 109 8.95 18.14 24.87
CA GLU A 109 7.97 17.17 24.39
C GLU A 109 6.77 17.86 23.71
N LEU A 110 6.31 19.00 24.24
CA LEU A 110 5.27 19.81 23.60
C LEU A 110 5.70 20.34 22.23
N LEU A 111 6.93 20.86 22.10
CA LEU A 111 7.46 21.31 20.81
C LEU A 111 7.57 20.18 19.79
N VAL A 112 8.01 18.99 20.23
CA VAL A 112 8.03 17.78 19.39
C VAL A 112 6.60 17.43 18.96
N LEU A 113 5.62 17.48 19.86
CA LEU A 113 4.23 17.22 19.50
C LEU A 113 3.72 18.21 18.45
N VAL A 114 4.00 19.51 18.60
CA VAL A 114 3.60 20.53 17.61
C VAL A 114 4.22 20.24 16.25
N ALA A 115 5.49 19.85 16.19
CA ALA A 115 6.15 19.47 14.94
C ALA A 115 5.50 18.21 14.31
N LEU A 116 5.18 17.20 15.11
CA LEU A 116 4.48 16.00 14.65
C LEU A 116 3.07 16.30 14.14
N LEU A 117 2.32 17.15 14.84
CA LEU A 117 0.99 17.61 14.41
C LEU A 117 1.06 18.37 13.09
N ARG A 118 2.04 19.26 12.92
CA ARG A 118 2.27 19.98 11.66
C ARG A 118 2.59 19.00 10.53
N ALA A 119 3.47 18.04 10.76
CA ALA A 119 3.81 17.02 9.77
C ALA A 119 2.59 16.14 9.41
N LEU A 120 1.78 15.77 10.41
CA LEU A 120 0.55 15.01 10.23
C LEU A 120 -0.46 15.79 9.38
N GLN A 121 -0.63 17.08 9.66
CA GLN A 121 -1.50 17.97 8.89
C GLN A 121 -1.05 18.10 7.44
N LEU A 122 0.26 18.28 7.19
CA LEU A 122 0.81 18.34 5.83
C LEU A 122 0.57 17.04 5.06
N ARG A 123 0.78 15.89 5.72
CA ARG A 123 0.49 14.57 5.14
C ARG A 123 -1.00 14.39 4.82
N ALA A 124 -1.88 14.79 5.74
CA ALA A 124 -3.32 14.71 5.53
C ALA A 124 -3.77 15.60 4.36
N PHE A 125 -3.24 16.82 4.24
CA PHE A 125 -3.55 17.70 3.11
C PHE A 125 -3.01 17.17 1.79
N ALA A 126 -1.81 16.58 1.76
CA ALA A 126 -1.30 15.92 0.57
C ALA A 126 -2.16 14.71 0.19
N ALA A 127 -2.61 13.92 1.17
CA ALA A 127 -3.49 12.78 0.94
C ALA A 127 -4.85 13.20 0.34
N ILE A 128 -5.39 14.37 0.74
CA ILE A 128 -6.64 14.95 0.22
C ILE A 128 -6.50 15.54 -1.20
N GLN A 129 -5.28 15.67 -1.73
CA GLN A 129 -5.11 16.12 -3.11
C GLN A 129 -5.17 14.93 -4.06
N LEU A 130 -5.99 15.06 -5.12
CA LEU A 130 -6.18 14.01 -6.11
C LEU A 130 -4.85 13.60 -6.78
N ALA A 131 -4.15 14.56 -7.39
CA ALA A 131 -2.95 14.25 -8.17
C ALA A 131 -1.82 13.56 -7.36
N PRO A 132 -1.41 14.05 -6.17
CA PRO A 132 -0.41 13.35 -5.35
C PRO A 132 -0.83 11.93 -4.94
N ALA A 133 -2.12 11.71 -4.68
CA ALA A 133 -2.63 10.38 -4.33
C ALA A 133 -2.65 9.43 -5.54
N LEU A 134 -3.01 9.91 -6.73
CA LEU A 134 -2.89 9.14 -7.97
C LEU A 134 -1.42 8.76 -8.24
N GLY A 135 -0.51 9.73 -8.10
CA GLY A 135 0.93 9.49 -8.21
C GLY A 135 1.44 8.49 -7.17
N THR A 136 0.95 8.54 -5.93
CA THR A 136 1.29 7.57 -4.88
C THR A 136 0.84 6.15 -5.26
N ILE A 137 -0.36 5.98 -5.82
CA ILE A 137 -0.85 4.68 -6.30
C ILE A 137 0.05 4.17 -7.43
N ALA A 138 0.39 5.04 -8.38
CA ALA A 138 1.28 4.70 -9.48
C ALA A 138 2.68 4.32 -9.00
N ASP A 139 3.26 5.03 -8.03
CA ASP A 139 4.58 4.71 -7.46
C ASP A 139 4.64 3.34 -6.79
N HIS A 140 3.58 2.96 -6.05
CA HIS A 140 3.46 1.60 -5.53
C HIS A 140 3.40 0.57 -6.67
N GLY A 141 2.61 0.84 -7.71
CA GLY A 141 2.55 0.01 -8.91
C GLY A 141 3.92 -0.17 -9.58
N ARG A 142 4.65 0.94 -9.83
CA ARG A 142 6.01 0.92 -10.39
C ARG A 142 6.96 0.10 -9.53
N THR A 143 6.90 0.23 -8.21
CA THR A 143 7.75 -0.53 -7.28
C THR A 143 7.51 -2.04 -7.37
N VAL A 144 6.25 -2.46 -7.46
CA VAL A 144 5.90 -3.89 -7.64
C VAL A 144 6.38 -4.39 -9.00
N LEU A 145 6.11 -3.62 -10.06
CA LEU A 145 6.49 -3.98 -11.43
C LEU A 145 8.00 -4.14 -11.58
N THR A 146 8.81 -3.20 -11.07
CA THR A 146 10.28 -3.27 -11.14
C THR A 146 10.84 -4.44 -10.33
N THR A 147 10.15 -4.87 -9.27
CA THR A 147 10.56 -6.02 -8.46
C THR A 147 10.22 -7.35 -9.15
N LEU A 148 9.05 -7.45 -9.78
CA LEU A 148 8.55 -8.71 -10.34
C LEU A 148 9.01 -8.98 -11.78
N TYR A 149 9.10 -7.95 -12.62
CA TYR A 149 9.42 -8.07 -14.04
C TYR A 149 10.86 -7.62 -14.31
N THR A 150 11.81 -8.34 -13.70
CA THR A 150 13.25 -8.13 -13.93
C THR A 150 13.76 -8.97 -15.11
N GLU A 151 14.78 -8.50 -15.81
CA GLU A 151 15.41 -9.21 -16.94
C GLU A 151 16.15 -10.47 -16.46
N HIS A 152 15.43 -11.59 -16.32
CA HIS A 152 16.03 -12.90 -16.06
C HIS A 152 15.62 -13.92 -17.13
N ARG A 153 15.74 -13.56 -18.40
CA ARG A 153 15.44 -14.46 -19.51
C ARG A 153 16.62 -15.43 -19.72
N HIS A 154 16.56 -16.58 -19.07
CA HIS A 154 17.48 -17.69 -19.32
C HIS A 154 16.73 -18.79 -20.07
N ASP A 155 17.38 -19.38 -21.07
CA ASP A 155 16.84 -20.50 -21.81
C ASP A 155 16.72 -21.69 -20.86
N SER A 156 15.52 -21.92 -20.36
CA SER A 156 15.27 -22.82 -19.24
C SER A 156 14.87 -24.20 -19.77
N PRO A 157 15.42 -25.29 -19.21
CA PRO A 157 15.05 -26.63 -19.64
C PRO A 157 13.55 -26.89 -19.42
N PRO A 158 12.96 -27.84 -20.18
CA PRO A 158 11.57 -28.22 -19.97
C PRO A 158 11.37 -28.71 -18.54
N LEU A 159 10.26 -28.29 -17.92
CA LEU A 159 9.91 -28.68 -16.57
C LEU A 159 9.70 -30.21 -16.49
N PRO A 160 10.11 -30.88 -15.39
CA PRO A 160 9.78 -32.28 -15.15
C PRO A 160 8.26 -32.51 -15.15
N PRO A 161 7.77 -33.76 -15.23
CA PRO A 161 6.33 -34.00 -15.12
C PRO A 161 5.78 -33.59 -13.75
N VAL A 162 4.52 -33.15 -13.73
CA VAL A 162 3.77 -32.85 -12.50
C VAL A 162 3.63 -34.14 -11.69
N ARG A 163 4.04 -34.10 -10.43
CA ARG A 163 3.90 -35.21 -9.46
C ARG A 163 2.69 -35.03 -8.58
N SER A 164 2.47 -33.81 -8.09
CA SER A 164 1.36 -33.50 -7.20
C SER A 164 0.88 -32.07 -7.41
N THR A 165 -0.40 -31.85 -7.15
CA THR A 165 -1.06 -30.53 -7.22
C THR A 165 -1.52 -30.11 -5.83
N VAL A 166 -1.21 -28.86 -5.46
CA VAL A 166 -1.59 -28.23 -4.19
C VAL A 166 -2.90 -27.47 -4.39
N VAL A 167 -3.87 -27.70 -3.50
CA VAL A 167 -5.23 -27.17 -3.62
C VAL A 167 -5.63 -26.44 -2.35
N TRP A 168 -6.22 -25.26 -2.49
CA TRP A 168 -6.76 -24.51 -1.36
C TRP A 168 -8.03 -25.18 -0.83
N ARG A 169 -8.00 -25.68 0.41
CA ARG A 169 -9.16 -26.34 1.06
C ARG A 169 -9.74 -25.57 2.25
N GLN A 170 -9.38 -24.29 2.39
CA GLN A 170 -9.85 -23.43 3.47
C GLN A 170 -10.93 -22.46 2.97
N PRO A 171 -11.57 -21.67 3.86
CA PRO A 171 -12.50 -20.61 3.43
C PRO A 171 -11.86 -19.61 2.45
N PRO A 172 -12.69 -18.85 1.70
CA PRO A 172 -12.19 -17.90 0.73
C PRO A 172 -11.32 -16.81 1.34
N VAL A 173 -10.17 -16.54 0.73
CA VAL A 173 -9.22 -15.50 1.15
C VAL A 173 -8.52 -14.89 -0.07
N VAL A 174 -7.94 -13.70 0.10
CA VAL A 174 -7.08 -13.08 -0.91
C VAL A 174 -5.63 -13.48 -0.65
N LEU A 175 -4.93 -13.96 -1.67
CA LEU A 175 -3.49 -14.14 -1.63
C LEU A 175 -2.82 -12.76 -1.65
N GLN A 176 -2.15 -12.37 -0.58
CA GLN A 176 -1.53 -11.04 -0.45
C GLN A 176 -0.05 -11.06 -0.83
N ARG A 177 0.65 -12.13 -0.44
CA ARG A 177 2.08 -12.29 -0.65
C ARG A 177 2.48 -13.76 -0.61
N VAL A 178 3.56 -14.09 -1.30
CA VAL A 178 4.22 -15.40 -1.29
C VAL A 178 5.61 -15.26 -0.69
N GLU A 179 5.94 -16.11 0.28
CA GLU A 179 7.27 -16.22 0.88
C GLU A 179 8.23 -16.99 -0.05
N THR A 180 8.62 -16.34 -1.15
CA THR A 180 9.45 -16.92 -2.21
C THR A 180 10.74 -17.55 -1.67
N ALA A 181 11.41 -16.89 -0.72
CA ALA A 181 12.65 -17.41 -0.12
C ALA A 181 12.43 -18.75 0.60
N GLU A 182 11.34 -18.89 1.36
CA GLU A 182 11.02 -20.14 2.06
C GLU A 182 10.65 -21.27 1.09
N LEU A 183 9.91 -20.94 0.04
CA LEU A 183 9.54 -21.90 -1.01
C LEU A 183 10.77 -22.41 -1.75
N ILE A 184 11.73 -21.54 -2.07
CA ILE A 184 12.98 -21.93 -2.74
C ILE A 184 13.78 -22.87 -1.85
N VAL A 185 13.97 -22.53 -0.56
CA VAL A 185 14.69 -23.40 0.39
C VAL A 185 14.02 -24.76 0.49
N ALA A 186 12.69 -24.81 0.58
CA ALA A 186 11.94 -26.06 0.63
C ALA A 186 12.04 -26.86 -0.68
N ALA A 187 11.95 -26.19 -1.83
CA ALA A 187 12.05 -26.79 -3.15
C ALA A 187 13.44 -27.38 -3.40
N THR A 188 14.49 -26.67 -3.02
CA THR A 188 15.88 -27.15 -3.12
C THR A 188 16.11 -28.36 -2.22
N ALA A 189 15.67 -28.32 -0.97
CA ALA A 189 15.84 -29.43 -0.02
C ALA A 189 15.12 -30.72 -0.48
N ALA A 190 13.94 -30.58 -1.10
CA ALA A 190 13.17 -31.70 -1.65
C ALA A 190 13.54 -32.06 -3.11
N ASN A 191 14.48 -31.31 -3.71
CA ASN A 191 14.84 -31.39 -5.13
C ASN A 191 13.62 -31.37 -6.08
N VAL A 192 12.70 -30.43 -5.88
CA VAL A 192 11.51 -30.23 -6.71
C VAL A 192 11.53 -28.87 -7.40
N THR A 193 10.64 -28.70 -8.37
CA THR A 193 10.29 -27.39 -8.94
C THR A 193 8.83 -27.10 -8.63
N ILE A 194 8.56 -25.94 -8.02
CA ILE A 194 7.21 -25.49 -7.67
C ILE A 194 6.75 -24.49 -8.75
N VAL A 195 5.59 -24.74 -9.33
CA VAL A 195 4.95 -23.83 -10.30
C VAL A 195 3.70 -23.26 -9.66
N LEU A 196 3.75 -21.99 -9.26
CA LEU A 196 2.59 -21.28 -8.74
C LEU A 196 1.61 -20.97 -9.87
N ARG A 197 0.33 -21.28 -9.62
CA ARG A 197 -0.80 -21.04 -10.52
C ARG A 197 -1.66 -19.87 -10.07
N GLN A 198 -1.44 -19.38 -8.85
CA GLN A 198 -2.11 -18.23 -8.28
C GLN A 198 -1.08 -17.16 -7.93
N ASN A 199 -1.40 -15.91 -8.25
CA ASN A 199 -0.57 -14.77 -7.91
C ASN A 199 -1.17 -13.98 -6.74
N PRO A 200 -0.33 -13.25 -5.99
CA PRO A 200 -0.80 -12.16 -5.15
C PRO A 200 -1.84 -11.28 -5.88
N GLY A 201 -2.96 -11.03 -5.23
CA GLY A 201 -4.15 -10.39 -5.79
C GLY A 201 -5.30 -11.34 -6.12
N ALA A 202 -5.03 -12.64 -6.31
CA ALA A 202 -6.05 -13.64 -6.59
C ALA A 202 -6.85 -13.98 -5.33
N THR A 203 -8.15 -14.25 -5.52
CA THR A 203 -9.00 -14.83 -4.48
C THR A 203 -8.89 -16.35 -4.54
N LEU A 204 -8.40 -16.96 -3.47
CA LEU A 204 -8.35 -18.40 -3.30
C LEU A 204 -9.69 -18.86 -2.76
N HIS A 205 -10.40 -19.67 -3.54
CA HIS A 205 -11.64 -20.32 -3.14
C HIS A 205 -11.37 -21.78 -2.75
N HIS A 206 -12.31 -22.39 -2.03
CA HIS A 206 -12.24 -23.82 -1.79
C HIS A 206 -12.19 -24.59 -3.12
N GLY A 207 -11.12 -25.38 -3.32
CA GLY A 207 -10.83 -26.07 -4.57
C GLY A 207 -9.89 -25.32 -5.53
N SER A 208 -9.44 -24.10 -5.21
CA SER A 208 -8.49 -23.37 -6.06
C SER A 208 -7.18 -24.14 -6.21
N HIS A 209 -6.77 -24.34 -7.46
CA HIS A 209 -5.45 -24.89 -7.80
C HIS A 209 -4.38 -23.84 -7.51
N VAL A 210 -3.58 -24.05 -6.47
CA VAL A 210 -2.58 -23.09 -5.96
C VAL A 210 -1.24 -23.28 -6.67
N ALA A 211 -0.75 -24.52 -6.73
CA ALA A 211 0.56 -24.83 -7.28
C ALA A 211 0.64 -26.25 -7.84
N ASP A 212 1.56 -26.46 -8.78
CA ASP A 212 2.02 -27.79 -9.19
C ASP A 212 3.44 -28.04 -8.67
N VAL A 213 3.69 -29.26 -8.20
CA VAL A 213 5.01 -29.72 -7.78
C VAL A 213 5.50 -30.72 -8.83
N HIS A 214 6.68 -30.44 -9.38
CA HIS A 214 7.29 -31.19 -10.47
C HIS A 214 8.50 -32.00 -9.98
N GLY A 215 8.71 -33.18 -10.58
CA GLY A 215 9.89 -34.03 -10.35
C GLY A 215 9.78 -34.94 -9.13
N GLY A 216 9.79 -34.35 -7.93
CA GLY A 216 9.69 -35.04 -6.63
C GLY A 216 8.42 -34.71 -5.86
N GLU A 217 8.42 -34.98 -4.55
CA GLU A 217 7.29 -34.71 -3.65
C GLU A 217 7.64 -33.61 -2.65
N LEU A 218 6.68 -32.73 -2.40
CA LEU A 218 6.74 -31.71 -1.37
C LEU A 218 5.40 -31.68 -0.63
N ALA A 219 5.45 -31.64 0.70
CA ALA A 219 4.25 -31.61 1.51
C ALA A 219 3.41 -30.37 1.20
N GLU A 220 2.11 -30.57 0.95
CA GLU A 220 1.16 -29.50 0.64
C GLU A 220 1.17 -28.38 1.70
N ALA A 221 1.26 -28.76 2.99
CA ALA A 221 1.34 -27.84 4.11
C ALA A 221 2.55 -26.89 4.04
N ARG A 222 3.66 -27.31 3.42
CA ARG A 222 4.84 -26.46 3.26
C ARG A 222 4.60 -25.37 2.22
N VAL A 223 3.94 -25.71 1.11
CA VAL A 223 3.58 -24.74 0.06
C VAL A 223 2.54 -23.76 0.59
N LEU A 224 1.48 -24.27 1.23
CA LEU A 224 0.41 -23.44 1.78
C LEU A 224 0.88 -22.55 2.94
N GLY A 225 1.80 -23.05 3.78
CA GLY A 225 2.37 -22.29 4.89
C GLY A 225 3.26 -21.11 4.46
N SER A 226 3.73 -21.10 3.21
CA SER A 226 4.48 -19.99 2.62
C SER A 226 3.59 -18.96 1.91
N LEU A 227 2.27 -19.10 2.01
CA LEU A 227 1.31 -18.12 1.49
C LEU A 227 0.85 -17.19 2.62
N VAL A 228 0.92 -15.89 2.38
CA VAL A 228 0.32 -14.88 3.25
C VAL A 228 -1.01 -14.48 2.66
N VAL A 229 -2.07 -14.71 3.42
CA VAL A 229 -3.45 -14.49 3.00
C VAL A 229 -4.14 -13.47 3.90
N GLY A 230 -5.09 -12.74 3.33
CA GLY A 230 -5.89 -11.77 4.07
C GLY A 230 -7.27 -11.55 3.46
N ALA A 231 -8.02 -10.61 4.04
CA ALA A 231 -9.37 -10.28 3.56
C ALA A 231 -9.36 -9.45 2.27
N GLU A 232 -8.30 -8.70 2.02
CA GLU A 232 -8.23 -7.66 1.00
C GLU A 232 -6.90 -7.72 0.23
N ARG A 233 -6.88 -7.15 -0.98
CA ARG A 233 -5.66 -7.05 -1.80
C ARG A 233 -4.71 -6.01 -1.20
N THR A 234 -3.41 -6.22 -1.39
CA THR A 234 -2.35 -5.34 -0.88
C THR A 234 -1.35 -5.00 -1.99
N PHE A 235 -0.67 -3.86 -1.88
CA PHE A 235 0.36 -3.46 -2.84
C PHE A 235 1.67 -4.27 -2.73
N GLU A 236 1.78 -5.23 -1.81
CA GLU A 236 3.07 -5.90 -1.55
C GLU A 236 3.63 -6.64 -2.77
N GLN A 237 2.83 -7.50 -3.41
CA GLN A 237 3.28 -8.30 -4.56
C GLN A 237 2.24 -8.39 -5.68
N ASP A 238 1.19 -7.56 -5.63
CA ASP A 238 0.10 -7.60 -6.60
C ASP A 238 0.34 -6.61 -7.74
N PRO A 239 0.75 -7.08 -8.94
CA PRO A 239 1.10 -6.18 -10.04
C PRO A 239 -0.13 -5.48 -10.65
N LEU A 240 -1.34 -6.01 -10.48
CA LEU A 240 -2.56 -5.47 -11.10
C LEU A 240 -3.30 -4.47 -10.21
N LEU A 241 -2.96 -4.38 -8.92
CA LEU A 241 -3.73 -3.59 -7.96
C LEU A 241 -3.71 -2.09 -8.27
N ALA A 242 -2.55 -1.53 -8.61
CA ALA A 242 -2.43 -0.10 -8.95
C ALA A 242 -3.31 0.26 -10.16
N PHE A 243 -3.24 -0.53 -11.22
CA PHE A 243 -4.08 -0.38 -12.42
C PHE A 243 -5.57 -0.47 -12.07
N ARG A 244 -5.95 -1.48 -11.27
CA ARG A 244 -7.36 -1.65 -10.89
C ARG A 244 -7.88 -0.47 -10.05
N LEU A 245 -7.08 0.05 -9.13
CA LEU A 245 -7.47 1.19 -8.30
C LEU A 245 -7.60 2.47 -9.11
N LEU A 246 -6.67 2.75 -10.02
CA LEU A 246 -6.77 3.90 -10.93
C LEU A 246 -7.99 3.79 -11.85
N ALA A 247 -8.26 2.59 -12.38
CA ALA A 247 -9.47 2.33 -13.17
C ALA A 247 -10.76 2.52 -12.35
N ASP A 248 -10.81 2.01 -11.10
CA ASP A 248 -11.94 2.20 -10.19
C ASP A 248 -12.18 3.69 -9.91
N ILE A 249 -11.12 4.50 -9.74
CA ILE A 249 -11.21 5.96 -9.54
C ILE A 249 -11.79 6.63 -10.78
N ALA A 250 -11.30 6.28 -11.98
CA ALA A 250 -11.85 6.80 -13.22
C ALA A 250 -13.32 6.44 -13.41
N LEU A 251 -13.69 5.18 -13.18
CA LEU A 251 -15.09 4.71 -13.25
C LEU A 251 -16.00 5.46 -12.28
N ARG A 252 -15.53 5.72 -11.06
CA ARG A 252 -16.27 6.51 -10.08
C ARG A 252 -16.45 7.95 -10.54
N ALA A 253 -15.38 8.57 -11.04
CA ALA A 253 -15.43 9.94 -11.56
C ALA A 253 -16.42 10.06 -12.74
N LEU A 254 -16.49 9.05 -13.61
CA LEU A 254 -17.44 8.97 -14.72
C LEU A 254 -18.86 8.55 -14.32
N SER A 255 -19.09 8.17 -13.06
CA SER A 255 -20.42 7.74 -12.62
C SER A 255 -21.43 8.89 -12.66
N PRO A 256 -22.74 8.62 -12.85
CA PRO A 256 -23.77 9.66 -12.88
C PRO A 256 -23.83 10.53 -11.61
N ALA A 257 -23.39 9.99 -10.47
CA ALA A 257 -23.41 10.70 -9.19
C ALA A 257 -22.26 11.72 -9.05
N VAL A 258 -21.11 11.48 -9.70
CA VAL A 258 -19.93 12.34 -9.61
C VAL A 258 -19.79 13.21 -10.87
N ASN A 259 -19.86 12.59 -12.05
CA ASN A 259 -19.79 13.24 -13.36
C ASN A 259 -18.62 14.23 -13.50
N ASP A 260 -17.41 13.78 -13.19
CA ASP A 260 -16.16 14.53 -13.28
C ASP A 260 -15.19 13.90 -14.32
N PRO A 261 -15.36 14.24 -15.61
CA PRO A 261 -14.45 13.81 -16.67
C PRO A 261 -12.98 14.22 -16.47
N ALA A 262 -12.70 15.35 -15.81
CA ALA A 262 -11.33 15.84 -15.67
C ALA A 262 -10.53 14.97 -14.68
N THR A 263 -11.17 14.51 -13.61
CA THR A 263 -10.58 13.51 -12.69
C THR A 263 -10.34 12.17 -13.40
N ALA A 264 -11.25 11.73 -14.27
CA ALA A 264 -11.05 10.51 -15.05
C ALA A 264 -9.83 10.61 -15.98
N VAL A 265 -9.65 11.74 -16.66
CA VAL A 265 -8.48 11.98 -17.53
C VAL A 265 -7.18 11.94 -16.75
N GLN A 266 -7.12 12.53 -15.55
CA GLN A 266 -5.93 12.44 -14.68
C GLN A 266 -5.60 10.99 -14.29
N ALA A 267 -6.62 10.17 -14.01
CA ALA A 267 -6.40 8.75 -13.76
C ALA A 267 -5.93 7.99 -15.02
N PHE A 268 -6.35 8.39 -16.22
CA PHE A 268 -5.84 7.83 -17.48
C PHE A 268 -4.38 8.16 -17.70
N ASP A 269 -3.92 9.35 -17.29
CA ASP A 269 -2.52 9.74 -17.42
C ASP A 269 -1.60 8.83 -16.57
N GLU A 270 -1.97 8.53 -15.33
CA GLU A 270 -1.22 7.57 -14.49
C GLU A 270 -1.32 6.14 -15.02
N LEU A 271 -2.50 5.71 -15.50
CA LEU A 271 -2.65 4.41 -16.15
C LEU A 271 -1.76 4.29 -17.40
N ALA A 272 -1.67 5.35 -18.20
CA ALA A 272 -0.84 5.39 -19.40
C ALA A 272 0.65 5.32 -19.04
N ASP A 273 1.09 5.96 -17.96
CA ASP A 273 2.48 5.83 -17.52
C ASP A 273 2.81 4.39 -17.10
N LEU A 274 1.97 3.78 -16.26
CA LEU A 274 2.17 2.39 -15.84
C LEU A 274 2.09 1.41 -17.02
N LEU A 275 1.12 1.59 -17.92
CA LEU A 275 0.99 0.76 -19.13
C LEU A 275 2.19 0.95 -20.06
N GLY A 276 2.73 2.17 -20.18
CA GLY A 276 3.94 2.45 -20.95
C GLY A 276 5.14 1.68 -20.42
N TRP A 277 5.29 1.58 -19.10
CA TRP A 277 6.31 0.75 -18.47
C TRP A 277 6.14 -0.73 -18.82
N VAL A 278 4.92 -1.27 -18.65
CA VAL A 278 4.62 -2.68 -18.95
C VAL A 278 4.79 -2.99 -20.44
N ALA A 279 4.50 -2.03 -21.32
CA ALA A 279 4.62 -2.20 -22.76
C ALA A 279 6.07 -2.38 -23.24
N GLU A 280 7.05 -1.90 -22.46
CA GLU A 280 8.49 -2.07 -22.69
C GLU A 280 9.07 -3.28 -21.93
N ALA A 281 8.36 -3.80 -20.93
CA ALA A 281 8.89 -4.81 -20.01
C ALA A 281 8.97 -6.21 -20.64
N PRO A 282 9.94 -7.05 -20.20
CA PRO A 282 10.03 -8.45 -20.61
C PRO A 282 8.96 -9.29 -19.90
N LEU A 283 7.73 -9.26 -20.39
CA LEU A 283 6.62 -10.00 -19.79
C LEU A 283 6.82 -11.51 -19.96
N GLY A 284 6.71 -12.23 -18.85
CA GLY A 284 6.88 -13.67 -18.81
C GLY A 284 6.78 -14.21 -17.39
N PRO A 285 6.80 -15.54 -17.22
CA PRO A 285 6.82 -16.14 -15.90
C PRO A 285 8.12 -15.77 -15.18
N LEU A 286 8.01 -15.40 -13.91
CA LEU A 286 9.17 -15.23 -13.04
C LEU A 286 9.72 -16.61 -12.69
N ARG A 287 10.99 -16.85 -13.00
CA ARG A 287 11.70 -18.08 -12.65
C ARG A 287 12.80 -17.76 -11.66
N VAL A 288 12.86 -18.53 -10.58
CA VAL A 288 13.91 -18.41 -9.57
C VAL A 288 14.65 -19.72 -9.46
N THR A 289 15.97 -19.65 -9.68
CA THR A 289 16.88 -20.80 -9.68
C THR A 289 17.60 -20.96 -8.34
N ASP A 290 18.11 -22.15 -8.08
CA ASP A 290 19.11 -22.38 -7.04
C ASP A 290 20.54 -22.08 -7.51
N ASP A 291 21.52 -22.27 -6.63
CA ASP A 291 22.95 -22.09 -6.93
C ASP A 291 23.47 -23.00 -8.05
N ALA A 292 22.75 -24.09 -8.37
CA ALA A 292 23.07 -24.99 -9.47
C ALA A 292 22.41 -24.59 -10.81
N GLY A 293 21.66 -23.49 -10.84
CA GLY A 293 20.95 -23.01 -12.03
C GLY A 293 19.69 -23.80 -12.35
N VAL A 294 19.16 -24.57 -11.41
CA VAL A 294 17.92 -25.35 -11.59
C VAL A 294 16.73 -24.52 -11.12
N ASP A 295 15.67 -24.45 -11.93
CA ASP A 295 14.42 -23.78 -11.55
C ASP A 295 13.81 -24.43 -10.29
N ARG A 296 13.63 -23.62 -9.24
CA ARG A 296 12.99 -24.05 -7.98
C ARG A 296 11.60 -23.46 -7.81
N LEU A 297 11.39 -22.25 -8.31
CA LEU A 297 10.09 -21.59 -8.29
C LEU A 297 9.79 -20.96 -9.64
N VAL A 298 8.60 -21.22 -10.17
CA VAL A 298 8.05 -20.55 -11.35
C VAL A 298 6.73 -19.90 -10.96
N VAL A 299 6.62 -18.59 -11.17
CA VAL A 299 5.43 -17.80 -10.87
C VAL A 299 4.87 -17.25 -12.18
N HIS A 300 3.60 -17.56 -12.48
CA HIS A 300 2.94 -17.09 -13.69
C HIS A 300 2.50 -15.65 -13.50
N LEU A 301 3.30 -14.66 -13.90
CA LEU A 301 2.90 -13.26 -13.78
C LEU A 301 1.87 -12.85 -14.86
N PRO A 302 1.01 -11.85 -14.59
CA PRO A 302 0.10 -11.29 -15.58
C PRO A 302 0.81 -10.86 -16.87
N GLY A 303 0.18 -11.17 -18.01
CA GLY A 303 0.65 -10.75 -19.33
C GLY A 303 0.11 -9.38 -19.75
N TRP A 304 0.55 -8.93 -20.93
CA TRP A 304 0.16 -7.63 -21.51
C TRP A 304 -1.35 -7.42 -21.56
N GLU A 305 -2.08 -8.44 -22.02
CA GLU A 305 -3.54 -8.37 -22.16
C GLU A 305 -4.23 -8.16 -20.82
N GLU A 306 -3.76 -8.79 -19.74
CA GLU A 306 -4.37 -8.63 -18.40
C GLU A 306 -4.22 -7.21 -17.88
N PHE A 307 -3.05 -6.58 -18.06
CA PHE A 307 -2.84 -5.17 -17.69
C PHE A 307 -3.73 -4.24 -18.50
N LEU A 308 -3.77 -4.43 -19.82
CA LEU A 308 -4.55 -3.57 -20.70
C LEU A 308 -6.05 -3.68 -20.40
N ARG A 309 -6.56 -4.91 -20.24
CA ARG A 309 -7.97 -5.14 -19.93
C ARG A 309 -8.36 -4.60 -18.56
N THR A 310 -7.53 -4.81 -17.53
CA THR A 310 -7.75 -4.27 -16.18
C THR A 310 -7.84 -2.75 -16.19
N SER A 311 -7.08 -2.10 -17.07
CA SER A 311 -6.97 -0.65 -17.15
C SER A 311 -8.04 -0.01 -18.03
N VAL A 312 -8.48 -0.67 -19.11
CA VAL A 312 -9.22 -0.02 -20.19
C VAL A 312 -10.64 -0.54 -20.38
N ASP A 313 -10.90 -1.85 -20.18
CA ASP A 313 -12.17 -2.50 -20.59
C ASP A 313 -13.40 -1.78 -20.04
N ASP A 314 -13.46 -1.67 -18.70
CA ASP A 314 -14.60 -1.11 -18.00
C ASP A 314 -14.77 0.39 -18.31
N ILE A 315 -13.66 1.12 -18.46
CA ILE A 315 -13.65 2.57 -18.72
C ILE A 315 -14.18 2.83 -20.14
N ALA A 316 -13.66 2.13 -21.14
CA ALA A 316 -14.08 2.26 -22.53
C ALA A 316 -15.56 1.90 -22.72
N PHE A 317 -16.10 1.01 -21.88
CA PHE A 317 -17.52 0.66 -21.88
C PHE A 317 -18.42 1.82 -21.39
N VAL A 318 -17.97 2.59 -20.39
CA VAL A 318 -18.76 3.71 -19.81
C VAL A 318 -18.43 5.07 -20.40
N ALA A 319 -17.35 5.20 -21.17
CA ALA A 319 -16.94 6.45 -21.80
C ALA A 319 -17.99 6.94 -22.81
N ARG A 320 -18.65 8.06 -22.50
CA ARG A 320 -19.73 8.64 -23.33
C ARG A 320 -19.53 10.08 -23.77
N SER A 321 -18.65 10.84 -23.10
CA SER A 321 -18.39 12.22 -23.49
C SER A 321 -17.16 12.30 -24.41
N PRO A 322 -17.13 13.24 -25.38
CA PRO A 322 -15.98 13.40 -26.27
C PRO A 322 -14.67 13.59 -25.52
N MET A 323 -14.68 14.37 -24.43
CA MET A 323 -13.50 14.61 -23.59
C MET A 323 -12.90 13.30 -23.05
N VAL A 324 -13.74 12.36 -22.61
CA VAL A 324 -13.30 11.10 -22.01
C VAL A 324 -12.79 10.14 -23.08
N VAL A 325 -13.51 10.01 -24.19
CA VAL A 325 -13.09 9.11 -25.28
C VAL A 325 -11.78 9.60 -25.91
N ILE A 326 -11.65 10.92 -26.14
CA ILE A 326 -10.41 11.53 -26.65
C ILE A 326 -9.28 11.36 -25.63
N GLY A 327 -9.52 11.65 -24.35
CA GLY A 327 -8.52 11.50 -23.30
C GLY A 327 -7.98 10.08 -23.17
N LEU A 328 -8.86 9.07 -23.18
CA LEU A 328 -8.47 7.66 -23.15
C LEU A 328 -7.70 7.25 -24.40
N ARG A 329 -8.14 7.69 -25.57
CA ARG A 329 -7.46 7.43 -26.85
C ARG A 329 -6.06 8.03 -26.88
N ASP A 330 -5.91 9.30 -26.48
CA ASP A 330 -4.61 9.98 -26.47
C ASP A 330 -3.67 9.34 -25.44
N SER A 331 -4.21 8.88 -24.30
CA SER A 331 -3.47 8.09 -23.31
C SER A 331 -2.92 6.79 -23.92
N LEU A 332 -3.74 6.01 -24.62
CA LEU A 332 -3.31 4.78 -25.27
C LEU A 332 -2.35 5.00 -26.45
N ARG A 333 -2.44 6.14 -27.14
CA ARG A 333 -1.45 6.50 -28.17
C ARG A 333 -0.07 6.72 -27.58
N ARG A 334 0.03 7.41 -26.43
CA ARG A 334 1.31 7.56 -25.73
C ARG A 334 1.90 6.23 -25.30
N VAL A 335 1.07 5.28 -24.86
CA VAL A 335 1.51 3.91 -24.54
C VAL A 335 2.02 3.20 -25.80
N ARG A 336 1.29 3.33 -26.93
CA ARG A 336 1.65 2.72 -28.21
C ARG A 336 3.01 3.19 -28.72
N ASP A 337 3.33 4.47 -28.56
CA ASP A 337 4.61 5.04 -29.01
C ASP A 337 5.83 4.43 -28.28
N ARG A 338 5.59 3.79 -27.13
CA ARG A 338 6.59 3.12 -26.29
C ARG A 338 6.56 1.60 -26.39
N ALA A 339 5.50 1.02 -26.97
CA ALA A 339 5.26 -0.41 -26.95
C ALA A 339 6.21 -1.19 -27.88
N THR A 340 6.62 -2.38 -27.44
CA THR A 340 7.31 -3.33 -28.32
C THR A 340 6.37 -3.82 -29.45
N PRO A 341 6.90 -4.27 -30.60
CA PRO A 341 6.08 -4.70 -31.73
C PRO A 341 5.02 -5.76 -31.39
N GLU A 342 5.32 -6.66 -30.44
CA GLU A 342 4.41 -7.70 -29.96
C GLU A 342 3.16 -7.13 -29.27
N HIS A 343 3.29 -5.98 -28.59
CA HIS A 343 2.22 -5.34 -27.82
C HIS A 343 1.36 -4.38 -28.64
N VAL A 344 1.87 -3.90 -29.79
CA VAL A 344 1.20 -2.91 -30.66
C VAL A 344 -0.11 -3.44 -31.25
N GLU A 345 -0.18 -4.70 -31.66
CA GLU A 345 -1.39 -5.25 -32.31
C GLU A 345 -2.62 -5.16 -31.40
N LEU A 346 -2.46 -5.49 -30.11
CA LEU A 346 -3.56 -5.41 -29.15
C LEU A 346 -3.97 -3.94 -28.91
N LEU A 347 -3.00 -3.02 -28.82
CA LEU A 347 -3.28 -1.58 -28.68
C LEU A 347 -4.02 -1.02 -29.90
N ASP A 348 -3.63 -1.39 -31.10
CA ASP A 348 -4.27 -0.94 -32.34
C ASP A 348 -5.74 -1.40 -32.42
N ARG A 349 -6.04 -2.63 -31.97
CA ARG A 349 -7.43 -3.10 -31.84
C ARG A 349 -8.25 -2.25 -30.87
N TRP A 350 -7.65 -1.79 -29.77
CA TRP A 350 -8.30 -0.90 -28.81
C TRP A 350 -8.50 0.51 -29.36
N LEU A 351 -7.48 1.09 -29.98
CA LEU A 351 -7.55 2.41 -30.59
C LEU A 351 -8.62 2.46 -31.69
N ALA A 352 -8.69 1.44 -32.55
CA ALA A 352 -9.73 1.34 -33.58
C ALA A 352 -11.15 1.30 -32.99
N ARG A 353 -11.34 0.62 -31.85
CA ARG A 353 -12.64 0.60 -31.14
C ARG A 353 -13.01 1.99 -30.61
N LEU A 354 -12.06 2.72 -30.05
CA LEU A 354 -12.28 4.08 -29.55
C LEU A 354 -12.52 5.08 -30.69
N ASP A 355 -11.80 4.98 -31.82
CA ASP A 355 -12.02 5.82 -33.00
C ASP A 355 -13.44 5.68 -33.56
N HIS A 356 -13.99 4.46 -33.54
CA HIS A 356 -15.38 4.23 -33.93
C HIS A 356 -16.38 4.85 -32.95
N GLN A 357 -16.07 4.88 -31.65
CA GLN A 357 -16.89 5.57 -30.66
C GLN A 357 -16.86 7.10 -30.87
N VAL A 358 -15.68 7.69 -31.14
CA VAL A 358 -15.55 9.13 -31.42
C VAL A 358 -16.41 9.54 -32.62
N THR A 359 -16.44 8.73 -33.67
CA THR A 359 -17.21 9.01 -34.89
C THR A 359 -18.73 8.96 -34.68
N ARG A 360 -19.20 8.33 -33.60
CA ARG A 360 -20.62 8.17 -33.26
C ARG A 360 -21.14 9.22 -32.27
N LEU A 361 -20.26 9.97 -31.63
CA LEU A 361 -20.57 11.09 -30.73
C LEU A 361 -20.76 12.38 -31.55
#